data_AF-A0A3S2VET9-F1
#
_entry.id   AF-A0A3S2VET9-F1
#
_cell.length_a   1.000
_cell.length_b   1.000
_cell.length_c   1.000
_cell.angle_alpha   90.00
_cell.angle_beta   90.00
_cell.angle_gamma   90.00
#
_symmetry.space_group_name_H-M   'P 1'
#
loop_
_entity.id
_entity.type
_entity.pdbx_description
1 polymer ?
#
loop_
_entity_poly.entity_id
_entity_poly.type
_entity_poly.pdbx_seq_one_letter_code
_entity_poly.pdbx_strand_id
1 'polypeptide(L)'
;MNTTDYYTQGTAAERWERARKFFDAKEYTLAAQILDDLVAEVPDQVAARLLLARAYYHSAQLGRAETELRSVIERDPVEHYARLMLGRTLERQGRHEEAGPHLRMAAAFAGDFGDA
;
A
#
# COMPACT_ATOMS: atom_id res chain seq x y z
N MET A 1 3.21 -30.81 -2.24
CA MET A 1 2.27 -29.68 -2.15
C MET A 1 3.07 -28.51 -1.59
N ASN A 2 3.47 -27.53 -2.43
CA ASN A 2 4.21 -26.37 -1.92
C ASN A 2 3.21 -25.48 -1.17
N THR A 3 3.54 -25.11 0.07
CA THR A 3 2.71 -24.23 0.92
C THR A 3 2.40 -22.88 0.27
N THR A 4 3.27 -22.42 -0.63
CA THR A 4 3.08 -21.17 -1.41
C THR A 4 1.88 -21.22 -2.34
N ASP A 5 1.55 -22.39 -2.90
CA ASP A 5 0.47 -22.57 -3.89
C ASP A 5 -0.91 -22.38 -3.24
N TYR A 6 -1.09 -22.82 -1.99
CA TYR A 6 -2.36 -22.73 -1.27
C TYR A 6 -2.83 -21.28 -1.06
N TYR A 7 -1.90 -20.35 -0.83
CA TYR A 7 -2.24 -18.96 -0.52
C TYR A 7 -2.62 -18.15 -1.76
N THR A 8 -2.27 -18.61 -2.95
CA THR A 8 -2.48 -17.91 -4.23
C THR A 8 -3.58 -18.56 -5.10
N GLN A 9 -4.19 -19.66 -4.66
CA GLN A 9 -5.35 -20.25 -5.35
C GLN A 9 -6.67 -19.52 -5.03
N GLY A 10 -7.57 -19.50 -6.01
CA GLY A 10 -8.92 -18.94 -5.90
C GLY A 10 -9.17 -17.73 -6.82
N THR A 11 -10.42 -17.30 -6.91
CA THR A 11 -10.80 -16.09 -7.65
C THR A 11 -10.10 -14.84 -7.09
N ALA A 12 -10.02 -13.78 -7.89
CA ALA A 12 -9.47 -12.49 -7.45
C ALA A 12 -10.16 -11.97 -6.17
N ALA A 13 -11.49 -12.15 -6.05
CA ALA A 13 -12.26 -11.76 -4.87
C ALA A 13 -11.90 -12.59 -3.63
N GLU A 14 -11.75 -13.91 -3.77
CA GLU A 14 -11.35 -14.78 -2.65
C GLU A 14 -9.92 -14.47 -2.17
N ARG A 15 -9.01 -14.20 -3.11
CA ARG A 15 -7.63 -13.77 -2.80
C ARG A 15 -7.61 -12.41 -2.11
N TRP A 16 -8.43 -11.46 -2.56
CA TRP A 16 -8.59 -10.16 -1.91
C TRP A 16 -9.03 -10.30 -0.44
N GLU A 17 -10.09 -11.08 -0.19
CA GLU A 17 -10.57 -11.31 1.17
C GLU A 17 -9.54 -12.04 2.05
N ARG A 18 -8.79 -13.00 1.47
CA ARG A 18 -7.72 -13.71 2.16
C ARG A 18 -6.56 -12.76 2.52
N ALA A 19 -6.11 -11.95 1.57
CA ALA A 19 -5.07 -10.95 1.80
C ALA A 19 -5.45 -9.98 2.93
N ARG A 20 -6.69 -9.51 2.93
CA ARG A 20 -7.23 -8.63 3.98
C ARG A 20 -7.23 -9.31 5.35
N LYS A 21 -7.63 -10.59 5.44
CA LYS A 21 -7.54 -11.36 6.69
C LYS A 21 -6.10 -11.49 7.21
N PHE A 22 -5.14 -11.79 6.34
CA PHE A 22 -3.72 -11.84 6.75
C PHE A 22 -3.21 -10.47 7.18
N PHE A 23 -3.60 -9.40 6.49
CA PHE A 23 -3.24 -8.04 6.88
C PHE A 23 -3.79 -7.68 8.26
N ASP A 24 -5.06 -8.00 8.53
CA ASP A 24 -5.72 -7.76 9.82
C ASP A 24 -5.09 -8.60 10.94
N ALA A 25 -4.62 -9.81 10.61
CA ALA A 25 -3.84 -10.67 11.50
C ALA A 25 -2.39 -10.21 11.71
N LYS A 26 -1.97 -9.10 11.08
CA LYS A 26 -0.59 -8.57 11.08
C LYS A 26 0.45 -9.48 10.42
N GLU A 27 -0.01 -10.47 9.67
CA GLU A 27 0.80 -11.35 8.83
C GLU A 27 1.12 -10.66 7.51
N TYR A 28 1.83 -9.52 7.60
CA TYR A 28 1.99 -8.59 6.48
C TYR A 28 2.77 -9.19 5.30
N THR A 29 3.73 -10.08 5.55
CA THR A 29 4.48 -10.74 4.50
C THR A 29 3.59 -11.69 3.69
N LEU A 30 2.70 -12.43 4.35
CA LEU A 30 1.74 -13.31 3.68
C LEU A 30 0.68 -12.50 2.92
N ALA A 31 0.19 -11.42 3.53
CA ALA A 31 -0.73 -10.50 2.83
C ALA A 31 -0.07 -9.95 1.55
N ALA A 32 1.18 -9.50 1.63
CA ALA A 32 1.91 -8.97 0.49
C ALA A 32 2.09 -10.01 -0.63
N GLN A 33 2.42 -11.27 -0.30
CA GLN A 33 2.56 -12.33 -1.31
C GLN A 33 1.27 -12.53 -2.12
N ILE A 34 0.11 -12.58 -1.45
CA ILE A 34 -1.18 -12.75 -2.12
C ILE A 34 -1.53 -11.52 -2.97
N LEU A 35 -1.20 -10.34 -2.46
CA LEU A 35 -1.51 -9.07 -3.12
C LEU A 35 -0.60 -8.77 -4.31
N ASP A 36 0.64 -9.24 -4.33
CA ASP A 36 1.58 -9.10 -5.47
C ASP A 36 0.97 -9.74 -6.73
N ASP A 37 0.51 -10.99 -6.60
CA ASP A 37 -0.16 -11.72 -7.68
C ASP A 37 -1.49 -11.06 -8.08
N LEU A 38 -2.27 -10.61 -7.09
CA LEU A 38 -3.54 -9.95 -7.36
C LEU A 38 -3.34 -8.65 -8.14
N VAL A 39 -2.36 -7.82 -7.75
CA VAL A 39 -2.05 -6.57 -8.44
C VAL A 39 -1.53 -6.82 -9.86
N ALA A 40 -0.88 -7.94 -10.13
CA ALA A 40 -0.48 -8.33 -11.48
C ALA A 40 -1.69 -8.72 -12.36
N GLU A 41 -2.69 -9.40 -11.80
CA GLU A 41 -3.89 -9.85 -12.53
C GLU A 41 -4.91 -8.72 -12.76
N VAL A 42 -5.07 -7.84 -11.77
CA VAL A 42 -6.03 -6.73 -11.80
C VAL A 42 -5.30 -5.41 -11.57
N PRO A 43 -4.46 -4.97 -12.52
CA PRO A 43 -3.56 -3.84 -12.34
C PRO A 43 -4.32 -2.56 -12.01
N ASP A 44 -5.50 -2.33 -12.56
CA ASP A 44 -6.24 -1.07 -12.40
C ASP A 44 -6.93 -0.92 -11.04
N GLN A 45 -6.95 -1.96 -10.20
CA GLN A 45 -7.57 -1.88 -8.88
C GLN A 45 -6.65 -1.19 -7.87
N VAL A 46 -6.90 0.11 -7.66
CA VAL A 46 -6.18 0.96 -6.68
C VAL A 46 -6.21 0.35 -5.28
N ALA A 47 -7.35 -0.17 -4.83
CA ALA A 47 -7.50 -0.75 -3.48
C ALA A 47 -6.55 -1.93 -3.22
N ALA A 48 -6.34 -2.80 -4.22
CA ALA A 48 -5.39 -3.91 -4.14
C ALA A 48 -3.96 -3.42 -3.97
N ARG A 49 -3.56 -2.45 -4.81
CA ARG A 49 -2.22 -1.86 -4.77
C ARG A 49 -1.95 -1.09 -3.49
N LEU A 50 -2.94 -0.37 -2.97
CA LEU A 50 -2.81 0.36 -1.72
C LEU A 50 -2.68 -0.57 -0.50
N LEU A 51 -3.42 -1.69 -0.48
CA LEU A 51 -3.26 -2.70 0.57
C LEU A 51 -1.87 -3.36 0.48
N LEU A 52 -1.37 -3.62 -0.74
CA LEU A 52 -0.04 -4.16 -0.98
C LEU A 52 1.05 -3.23 -0.43
N ALA A 53 0.98 -1.93 -0.77
CA ALA A 53 1.86 -0.91 -0.24
C ALA A 53 1.89 -0.88 1.30
N ARG A 54 0.72 -0.95 1.94
CA ARG A 54 0.61 -0.99 3.40
C ARG A 54 1.24 -2.25 3.97
N ALA A 55 1.04 -3.40 3.33
CA ALA A 55 1.65 -4.66 3.75
C ALA A 55 3.19 -4.59 3.65
N TYR A 56 3.73 -4.00 2.59
CA TYR A 56 5.16 -3.73 2.47
C TYR A 56 5.68 -2.76 3.52
N TYR A 57 4.93 -1.67 3.80
CA TYR A 57 5.30 -0.73 4.85
C TYR A 57 5.41 -1.45 6.22
N HIS A 58 4.39 -2.19 6.63
CA HIS A 58 4.39 -2.84 7.92
C HIS A 58 5.42 -3.99 8.05
N SER A 59 5.74 -4.67 6.94
CA SER A 59 6.82 -5.67 6.87
C SER A 59 8.23 -5.08 6.64
N ALA A 60 8.39 -3.76 6.75
CA ALA A 60 9.65 -3.03 6.57
C ALA A 60 10.29 -3.13 5.16
N GLN A 61 9.53 -3.56 4.16
CA GLN A 61 9.93 -3.58 2.75
C GLN A 61 9.69 -2.20 2.10
N LEU A 62 10.32 -1.16 2.66
CA LEU A 62 9.97 0.23 2.37
C LEU A 62 10.16 0.65 0.91
N GLY A 63 11.18 0.11 0.22
CA GLY A 63 11.37 0.37 -1.21
C GLY A 63 10.21 -0.15 -2.07
N ARG A 64 9.70 -1.34 -1.77
CA ARG A 64 8.53 -1.90 -2.46
C ARG A 64 7.27 -1.09 -2.14
N ALA A 65 7.09 -0.70 -0.88
CA ALA A 65 5.98 0.16 -0.47
C ALA A 65 5.97 1.48 -1.27
N GLU A 66 7.13 2.15 -1.38
CA GLU A 66 7.27 3.38 -2.16
C GLU A 66 6.87 3.20 -3.63
N THR A 67 7.37 2.15 -4.29
CA THR A 67 7.03 1.84 -5.69
C THR A 67 5.52 1.74 -5.88
N GLU A 68 4.85 0.96 -5.03
CA GLU A 68 3.40 0.77 -5.12
C GLU A 68 2.62 2.07 -4.86
N LEU A 69 3.06 2.88 -3.88
CA LEU A 69 2.41 4.15 -3.54
C LEU A 69 2.55 5.19 -4.65
N ARG A 70 3.73 5.28 -5.29
CA ARG A 70 3.92 6.16 -6.45
C ARG A 70 3.00 5.75 -7.60
N SER A 71 2.88 4.44 -7.88
CA SER A 71 1.96 3.94 -8.90
C SER A 71 0.50 4.23 -8.57
N VAL A 72 0.09 4.14 -7.30
CA VAL A 72 -1.27 4.57 -6.88
C VAL A 72 -1.48 6.06 -7.17
N ILE A 73 -0.54 6.93 -6.79
CA ILE A 73 -0.66 8.39 -6.98
C ILE A 73 -0.67 8.79 -8.46
N GLU A 74 0.10 8.10 -9.30
CA GLU A 74 0.10 8.32 -10.75
C GLU A 74 -1.27 8.03 -11.39
N ARG A 75 -1.98 7.02 -10.88
CA ARG A 75 -3.27 6.57 -11.41
C ARG A 75 -4.45 7.31 -10.79
N ASP A 76 -4.39 7.52 -9.49
CA ASP A 76 -5.37 8.26 -8.72
C ASP A 76 -4.68 9.37 -7.92
N PRO A 77 -4.50 10.57 -8.53
CA PRO A 77 -3.85 11.68 -7.87
C PRO A 77 -4.59 12.23 -6.64
N VAL A 78 -5.89 11.92 -6.49
CA VAL A 78 -6.74 12.40 -5.39
C VAL A 78 -6.82 11.41 -4.22
N GLU A 79 -6.22 10.23 -4.35
CA GLU A 79 -6.03 9.26 -3.27
C GLU A 79 -5.01 9.78 -2.24
N HIS A 80 -5.50 10.66 -1.35
CA HIS A 80 -4.71 11.33 -0.33
C HIS A 80 -4.15 10.37 0.71
N TYR A 81 -4.78 9.20 0.93
CA TYR A 81 -4.23 8.21 1.84
C TYR A 81 -2.94 7.58 1.29
N ALA A 82 -2.83 7.41 -0.03
CA ALA A 82 -1.57 6.99 -0.66
C ALA A 82 -0.47 8.05 -0.48
N ARG A 83 -0.79 9.35 -0.57
CA ARG A 83 0.16 10.43 -0.30
C ARG A 83 0.64 10.42 1.16
N LEU A 84 -0.28 10.22 2.11
CA LEU A 84 0.07 10.08 3.53
C LEU A 84 1.02 8.90 3.75
N MET A 85 0.69 7.74 3.19
CA MET A 85 1.51 6.54 3.30
C MET A 85 2.88 6.70 2.64
N LEU A 86 2.97 7.42 1.51
CA LEU A 86 4.25 7.69 0.85
C LEU A 86 5.13 8.58 1.71
N GLY A 87 4.58 9.66 2.26
CA GLY A 87 5.28 10.51 3.22
C GLY A 87 5.86 9.71 4.40
N ARG A 88 5.04 8.89 5.05
CA ARG A 88 5.48 8.03 6.17
C ARG A 88 6.53 7.00 5.77
N THR A 89 6.40 6.44 4.56
CA THR A 89 7.38 5.48 4.02
C THR A 89 8.73 6.15 3.83
N LEU A 90 8.75 7.36 3.24
CA LEU A 90 9.96 8.15 3.02
C LEU A 90 10.60 8.59 4.35
N GLU A 91 9.81 9.00 5.34
CA GLU A 91 10.33 9.29 6.70
C GLU A 91 11.01 8.08 7.32
N ARG A 92 10.41 6.89 7.20
CA ARG A 92 10.99 5.65 7.74
C ARG A 92 12.23 5.19 6.98
N GLN A 93 12.41 5.65 5.74
CA GLN A 93 13.66 5.50 4.97
C GLN A 93 14.70 6.59 5.32
N GLY A 94 14.38 7.58 6.15
CA GLY A 94 15.26 8.71 6.48
C GLY A 94 15.25 9.85 5.44
N ARG A 95 14.34 9.82 4.46
CA ARG A 95 14.23 10.79 3.36
C ARG A 95 13.23 11.90 3.69
N HIS A 96 13.50 12.63 4.77
CA HIS A 96 12.58 13.64 5.32
C HIS A 96 12.26 14.79 4.34
N GLU A 97 13.23 15.22 3.54
CA GLU A 97 13.03 16.30 2.55
C GLU A 97 12.01 15.90 1.48
N GLU A 98 12.04 14.65 1.04
CA GLU A 98 11.09 14.12 0.06
C GLU A 98 9.72 13.82 0.67
N ALA A 99 9.67 13.44 1.95
CA ALA A 99 8.42 13.17 2.65
C ALA A 99 7.54 14.41 2.83
N GLY A 100 8.16 15.56 3.14
CA GLY A 100 7.47 16.79 3.52
C GLY A 100 6.38 17.27 2.54
N PRO A 101 6.64 17.35 1.23
CA PRO A 101 5.60 17.67 0.23
C PRO A 101 4.41 16.70 0.23
N HIS A 102 4.66 15.39 0.38
CA HIS A 102 3.59 14.38 0.37
C HIS A 102 2.69 14.48 1.61
N LEU A 103 3.29 14.69 2.79
CA LEU A 103 2.55 14.85 4.05
C LEU A 103 1.72 16.14 4.05
N ARG A 104 2.28 17.26 3.60
CA ARG A 104 1.53 18.53 3.49
C ARG A 104 0.34 18.41 2.54
N MET A 105 0.53 17.77 1.40
CA MET A 105 -0.56 17.54 0.45
C MET A 105 -1.65 16.66 1.05
N ALA A 106 -1.29 15.58 1.77
CA ALA A 106 -2.25 14.71 2.43
C ALA A 106 -3.05 15.45 3.52
N ALA A 107 -2.41 16.31 4.31
CA ALA A 107 -3.08 17.14 5.32
C ALA A 107 -4.09 18.11 4.69
N ALA A 108 -3.72 18.76 3.58
CA ALA A 108 -4.61 19.66 2.85
C ALA A 108 -5.88 18.95 2.34
N PHE A 109 -5.78 17.69 1.89
CA PHE A 109 -6.93 16.89 1.48
C PHE A 109 -7.81 16.43 2.66
N ALA A 110 -7.22 16.22 3.84
CA ALA A 110 -7.94 15.80 5.05
C ALA A 110 -8.72 16.94 5.72
N GLY A 111 -8.66 18.17 5.18
CA GLY A 111 -9.30 19.35 5.76
C GLY A 111 -8.54 19.92 6.97
N ASP A 112 -7.32 19.44 7.24
CA ASP A 112 -6.46 19.95 8.30
C ASP A 112 -5.69 21.17 7.80
N PHE A 113 -6.44 22.23 7.49
CA PHE A 113 -5.88 23.57 7.47
C PHE A 113 -5.90 24.02 8.93
N GLY A 114 -4.78 23.84 9.63
CA GLY A 114 -4.54 24.60 10.85
C GLY A 114 -4.65 26.07 10.47
N ASP A 115 -5.71 26.73 10.95
CA ASP A 115 -5.96 28.14 10.76
C ASP A 115 -4.68 28.94 11.05
N ALA A 116 -4.39 29.87 10.14
CA ALA A 116 -3.27 30.81 10.21
C ALA A 116 -3.35 31.75 11.42
#